data_AF-A0A851DVE8-F1
#
_entry.id   AF-A0A851DVE8-F1
#
_cell.length_a   1.000
_cell.length_b   1.000
_cell.length_c   1.000
_cell.angle_alpha   90.00
_cell.angle_beta   90.00
_cell.angle_gamma   90.00
#
_symmetry.space_group_name_H-M   'P 1'
#
loop_
_entity.id
_entity.type
_entity.pdbx_description
1 polymer ?
#
loop_
_entity_poly.entity_id
_entity_poly.type
_entity_poly.pdbx_seq_one_letter_code
_entity_poly.pdbx_strand_id
1 'polypeptide(L)'
;RSSWLLLAPLLTPPVPVITAPPCSLCPEGAHRFQWIRNLVPEFGISSSHVKVLSSPTEFYELLKVQIKTAQQRVVMASLYLGTGLLEQELVDCLEETLQKSLQANRSSNLRVSILLDYTRGSRGRKNSRTMLIPLLQRFPEQVRVSLFHTPNLRGLLRLLIPERFNETIGLQHIKVYLFDDNVILSGANLSDLYFTNRQDRYVLLQDSPEIADFFTELVDAIGDVSLQLQRDDTVQMMEGMEHPYQGDKVAYCEIANRRVMEVINSARTRQELLHAKTFHSSQQGSSVLPQQGSAAPAGLKPEPDTWIYPLIQMKPFGIQIDEMVTETLLTEAERDARIYLTTGYFNLTQAYMDLILGTRAEYRILLASPEVNGFFGAKGVAGAIPAAYVYIEHQFYSEVCYLHQQERVQLQEYSRAGWTFHAKG
;
A
#
# COMPACT_ATOMS: atom_id res chain seq x y z
N ARG A 1 13.19 33.69 -15.64
CA ARG A 1 12.18 33.77 -14.56
C ARG A 1 10.96 32.94 -14.97
N SER A 2 10.91 31.67 -14.59
CA SER A 2 9.69 30.85 -14.50
C SER A 2 10.13 29.43 -14.10
N SER A 3 10.24 29.20 -12.80
CA SER A 3 10.45 27.88 -12.16
C SER A 3 9.38 27.62 -11.10
N TRP A 4 8.31 28.41 -11.10
CA TRP A 4 7.25 28.43 -10.08
C TRP A 4 6.08 27.48 -10.36
N LEU A 5 6.15 26.67 -11.43
CA LEU A 5 5.05 25.77 -11.82
C LEU A 5 5.23 24.32 -11.36
N LEU A 6 6.25 24.00 -10.55
CA LEU A 6 6.51 22.64 -10.07
C LEU A 6 6.10 22.38 -8.61
N LEU A 7 5.56 23.36 -7.91
CA LEU A 7 5.17 23.25 -6.49
C LEU A 7 3.90 24.05 -6.18
N ALA A 8 2.78 23.73 -6.84
CA ALA A 8 1.50 24.32 -6.47
C ALA A 8 0.92 23.57 -5.25
N PRO A 9 0.62 24.26 -4.13
CA PRO A 9 -0.17 23.67 -3.05
C PRO A 9 -1.63 23.58 -3.51
N LEU A 10 -2.19 22.37 -3.49
CA LEU A 10 -3.63 22.17 -3.64
C LEU A 10 -4.31 22.73 -2.38
N LEU A 11 -5.04 23.83 -2.53
CA LEU A 11 -5.91 24.39 -1.52
C LEU A 11 -6.95 23.34 -1.12
N THR A 12 -6.94 22.91 0.15
CA THR A 12 -7.94 22.01 0.74
C THR A 12 -9.13 22.82 1.28
N PRO A 13 -10.38 22.40 1.05
CA PRO A 13 -11.54 22.92 1.78
C PRO A 13 -11.54 22.40 3.23
N PRO A 14 -12.32 23.00 4.16
CA PRO A 14 -12.28 22.65 5.58
C PRO A 14 -12.70 21.20 5.82
N VAL A 15 -11.93 20.52 6.69
CA VAL A 15 -12.14 19.15 7.16
C VAL A 15 -13.49 19.06 7.91
N PRO A 16 -14.35 18.07 7.63
CA PRO A 16 -15.52 17.82 8.47
C PRO A 16 -15.06 17.39 9.86
N VAL A 17 -15.48 18.13 10.88
CA VAL A 17 -15.19 17.80 12.28
C VAL A 17 -15.95 16.53 12.66
N ILE A 18 -15.24 15.41 12.69
CA ILE A 18 -15.70 14.22 13.41
C ILE A 18 -15.37 14.46 14.87
N THR A 19 -16.39 14.68 15.68
CA THR A 19 -16.24 14.70 17.14
C THR A 19 -15.96 13.28 17.62
N ALA A 20 -14.67 12.95 17.78
CA ALA A 20 -14.29 11.85 18.64
C ALA A 20 -14.81 12.17 20.06
N PRO A 21 -15.42 11.20 20.78
CA PRO A 21 -15.80 11.42 22.16
C PRO A 21 -14.53 11.81 22.95
N PRO A 22 -14.64 12.71 23.94
CA PRO A 22 -13.48 13.09 24.74
C PRO A 22 -12.86 11.82 25.32
N CYS A 23 -11.60 11.56 24.96
CA CYS A 23 -10.79 10.47 25.48
C CYS A 23 -10.67 10.67 26.99
N SER A 24 -11.63 10.09 27.71
CA SER A 24 -11.48 9.74 29.11
C SER A 24 -10.34 8.73 29.17
N LEU A 25 -9.44 8.92 30.14
CA LEU A 25 -8.34 8.02 30.48
C LEU A 25 -8.70 6.57 30.13
N CYS A 26 -8.19 6.10 28.99
CA CYS A 26 -8.42 4.72 28.57
C CYS A 26 -7.80 3.84 29.67
N PRO A 27 -8.56 2.92 30.28
CA PRO A 27 -7.99 1.95 31.21
C PRO A 27 -6.79 1.25 30.54
N GLU A 28 -5.75 0.93 31.30
CA GLU A 28 -4.69 0.04 30.81
C GLU A 28 -5.33 -1.22 30.20
N GLY A 29 -5.15 -1.41 28.88
CA GLY A 29 -5.76 -2.52 28.12
C GLY A 29 -6.95 -2.16 27.24
N ALA A 30 -7.46 -0.91 27.23
CA ALA A 30 -8.43 -0.47 26.23
C ALA A 30 -7.74 -0.17 24.89
N HIS A 31 -8.24 -0.76 23.80
CA HIS A 31 -7.70 -0.53 22.45
C HIS A 31 -7.91 0.91 21.98
N ARG A 32 -6.88 1.76 22.17
CA ARG A 32 -6.87 3.19 21.82
C ARG A 32 -7.37 3.50 20.40
N PHE A 33 -7.12 2.61 19.44
CA PHE A 33 -7.41 2.84 18.02
C PHE A 33 -8.69 2.18 17.51
N GLN A 34 -9.54 1.65 18.41
CA GLN A 34 -10.79 0.98 18.03
C GLN A 34 -11.74 1.85 17.21
N TRP A 35 -11.68 3.18 17.34
CA TRP A 35 -12.52 4.07 16.56
C TRP A 35 -12.31 3.93 15.04
N ILE A 36 -11.12 3.46 14.60
CA ILE A 36 -10.80 3.23 13.18
C ILE A 36 -11.70 2.16 12.57
N ARG A 37 -12.16 1.18 13.37
CA ARG A 37 -13.06 0.11 12.92
C ARG A 37 -14.40 0.63 12.39
N ASN A 38 -14.78 1.86 12.74
CA ASN A 38 -15.99 2.49 12.20
C ASN A 38 -15.83 2.85 10.72
N LEU A 39 -14.59 2.96 10.23
CA LEU A 39 -14.26 3.38 8.87
C LEU A 39 -13.82 2.21 7.98
N VAL A 40 -13.14 1.20 8.53
CA VAL A 40 -12.55 0.06 7.80
C VAL A 40 -12.72 -1.23 8.60
N PRO A 41 -12.58 -2.42 7.96
CA PRO A 41 -12.52 -3.67 8.71
C PRO A 41 -11.36 -3.70 9.73
N GLU A 42 -11.60 -4.37 10.85
CA GLU A 42 -10.63 -4.61 11.92
C GLU A 42 -10.27 -6.10 11.93
N PHE A 43 -9.00 -6.44 11.69
CA PHE A 43 -8.53 -7.82 11.70
C PHE A 43 -7.65 -8.07 12.90
N GLY A 44 -8.04 -9.02 13.76
CA GLY A 44 -7.21 -9.50 14.85
C GLY A 44 -6.32 -10.66 14.40
N ILE A 45 -5.01 -10.57 14.64
CA ILE A 45 -4.02 -11.63 14.38
C ILE A 45 -3.07 -11.81 15.56
N SER A 46 -2.35 -12.93 15.57
CA SER A 46 -1.24 -13.15 16.51
C SER A 46 0.00 -12.40 16.07
N SER A 47 0.70 -11.77 17.00
CA SER A 47 1.99 -11.10 16.80
C SER A 47 3.04 -12.07 16.25
N SER A 48 2.94 -13.36 16.59
CA SER A 48 3.80 -14.41 16.04
C SER A 48 3.65 -14.62 14.53
N HIS A 49 2.56 -14.14 13.93
CA HIS A 49 2.32 -14.17 12.49
C HIS A 49 2.75 -12.88 11.78
N VAL A 50 3.27 -11.89 12.52
CA VAL A 50 3.80 -10.64 11.95
C VAL A 50 5.31 -10.70 11.94
N LYS A 51 5.90 -10.68 10.74
CA LYS A 51 7.35 -10.64 10.56
C LYS A 51 7.77 -9.39 9.78
N VAL A 52 8.60 -8.55 10.41
CA VAL A 52 9.26 -7.42 9.74
C VAL A 52 10.54 -7.92 9.07
N LEU A 53 10.66 -7.73 7.74
CA LEU A 53 11.88 -8.11 7.01
C LEU A 53 12.89 -6.98 7.05
N SER A 54 14.17 -7.34 7.10
CA SER A 54 15.24 -6.36 7.36
C SER A 54 15.91 -5.81 6.11
N SER A 55 15.74 -6.47 4.95
CA SER A 55 16.47 -6.10 3.74
C SER A 55 15.68 -6.34 2.44
N PRO A 56 16.00 -5.59 1.37
CA PRO A 56 15.43 -5.82 0.03
C PRO A 56 15.73 -7.22 -0.52
N THR A 57 16.88 -7.80 -0.17
CA THR A 57 17.24 -9.17 -0.58
C THR A 57 16.38 -10.21 0.14
N GLU A 58 16.12 -10.04 1.44
CA GLU A 58 15.19 -10.92 2.17
C GLU A 58 13.78 -10.83 1.58
N PHE A 59 13.32 -9.62 1.24
CA PHE A 59 12.05 -9.41 0.55
C PHE A 59 11.99 -10.15 -0.80
N TYR A 60 13.01 -10.00 -1.64
CA TYR A 60 13.06 -10.64 -2.95
C TYR A 60 13.08 -12.17 -2.86
N GLU A 61 13.92 -12.74 -2.01
CA GLU A 61 13.99 -14.19 -1.83
C GLU A 61 12.68 -14.74 -1.26
N LEU A 62 12.05 -14.03 -0.32
CA LEU A 62 10.75 -14.42 0.21
C LEU A 62 9.67 -14.40 -0.89
N LEU A 63 9.63 -13.39 -1.76
CA LEU A 63 8.68 -13.37 -2.89
C LEU A 63 8.83 -14.64 -3.75
N LYS A 64 10.07 -15.02 -4.10
CA LYS A 64 10.32 -16.22 -4.90
C LYS A 64 9.87 -17.50 -4.20
N VAL A 65 10.16 -17.63 -2.91
CA VAL A 65 9.72 -18.78 -2.11
C VAL A 65 8.20 -18.87 -2.09
N GLN A 66 7.52 -17.77 -1.77
CA GLN A 66 6.07 -17.74 -1.65
C GLN A 66 5.36 -18.02 -2.99
N ILE A 67 5.90 -17.51 -4.10
CA ILE A 67 5.41 -17.85 -5.45
C ILE A 67 5.51 -19.36 -5.69
N LYS A 68 6.69 -19.95 -5.44
CA LYS A 68 6.95 -21.37 -5.73
C LYS A 68 6.12 -22.33 -4.89
N THR A 69 5.63 -21.88 -3.73
CA THR A 69 4.80 -22.68 -2.81
C THR A 69 3.30 -22.45 -2.98
N ALA A 70 2.89 -21.40 -3.69
CA ALA A 70 1.49 -21.02 -3.82
C ALA A 70 0.68 -22.10 -4.56
N GLN A 71 -0.54 -22.38 -4.07
CA GLN A 71 -1.41 -23.42 -4.61
C GLN A 71 -2.75 -22.90 -5.13
N GLN A 72 -3.25 -21.80 -4.58
CA GLN A 72 -4.59 -21.29 -4.91
C GLN A 72 -4.53 -19.94 -5.59
N ARG A 73 -3.78 -18.98 -5.04
CA ARG A 73 -3.72 -17.62 -5.57
C ARG A 73 -2.36 -16.95 -5.37
N VAL A 74 -1.96 -16.21 -6.39
CA VAL A 74 -0.93 -15.18 -6.30
C VAL A 74 -1.56 -13.85 -6.72
N VAL A 75 -1.50 -12.85 -5.84
CA VAL A 75 -2.01 -11.50 -6.13
C VAL A 75 -0.89 -10.50 -5.92
N MET A 76 -0.60 -9.69 -6.95
CA MET A 76 0.50 -8.74 -6.92
C MET A 76 0.03 -7.37 -7.39
N ALA A 77 -0.05 -6.42 -6.47
CA ALA A 77 -0.29 -5.01 -6.77
C ALA A 77 1.02 -4.22 -6.61
N SER A 78 1.42 -3.50 -7.67
CA SER A 78 2.63 -2.68 -7.67
C SER A 78 2.46 -1.47 -8.58
N LEU A 79 3.35 -0.48 -8.51
CA LEU A 79 3.32 0.62 -9.48
C LEU A 79 3.75 0.11 -10.86
N TYR A 80 4.80 -0.71 -10.90
CA TYR A 80 5.30 -1.36 -12.10
C TYR A 80 6.06 -2.64 -11.72
N LEU A 81 6.32 -3.46 -12.74
CA LEU A 81 7.29 -4.55 -12.76
C LEU A 81 8.44 -4.15 -13.69
N GLY A 82 9.67 -4.19 -13.19
CA GLY A 82 10.87 -3.89 -13.98
C GLY A 82 11.12 -4.92 -15.09
N THR A 83 12.22 -4.71 -15.82
CA THR A 83 12.57 -5.53 -17.00
C THR A 83 13.99 -6.06 -16.97
N GLY A 84 14.62 -6.05 -15.79
CA GLY A 84 15.94 -6.62 -15.56
C GLY A 84 15.90 -8.13 -15.31
N LEU A 85 17.06 -8.66 -14.91
CA LEU A 85 17.25 -10.10 -14.71
C LEU A 85 16.49 -10.62 -13.49
N LEU A 86 16.48 -9.86 -12.39
CA LEU A 86 15.80 -10.27 -11.15
C LEU A 86 14.28 -10.28 -11.31
N GLU A 87 13.73 -9.34 -12.09
CA GLU A 87 12.31 -9.31 -12.43
C GLU A 87 11.93 -10.45 -13.38
N GLN A 88 12.79 -10.77 -14.35
CA GLN A 88 12.61 -11.94 -15.20
C GLN A 88 12.59 -13.22 -14.36
N GLU A 89 13.54 -13.41 -13.44
CA GLU A 89 13.56 -14.57 -12.54
C GLU A 89 12.27 -14.67 -11.71
N LEU A 90 11.70 -13.54 -11.27
CA LEU A 90 10.41 -13.53 -10.56
C LEU A 90 9.25 -14.00 -11.46
N VAL A 91 9.24 -13.58 -12.72
CA VAL A 91 8.25 -14.01 -13.73
C VAL A 91 8.44 -15.49 -14.09
N ASP A 92 9.68 -15.96 -14.17
CA ASP A 92 9.99 -17.37 -14.40
C ASP A 92 9.49 -18.23 -13.24
N CYS A 93 9.59 -17.75 -11.99
CA CYS A 93 9.00 -18.43 -10.83
C CYS A 93 7.47 -18.58 -10.95
N LEU A 94 6.77 -17.55 -11.45
CA LEU A 94 5.31 -17.62 -11.69
C LEU A 94 5.01 -18.65 -12.78
N GLU A 95 5.75 -18.61 -13.88
CA GLU A 95 5.60 -19.52 -15.01
C GLU A 95 5.79 -20.99 -14.59
N GLU A 96 6.88 -21.29 -13.87
CA GLU A 96 7.17 -22.62 -13.37
C GLU A 96 6.07 -23.14 -12.45
N THR A 97 5.54 -22.27 -11.58
CA THR A 97 4.50 -22.64 -10.60
C THR A 97 3.16 -22.89 -11.30
N LEU A 98 2.77 -22.03 -12.24
CA LEU A 98 1.59 -22.22 -13.08
C LEU A 98 1.68 -23.53 -13.89
N GLN A 99 2.83 -23.80 -14.49
CA GLN A 99 3.07 -25.03 -15.25
C GLN A 99 2.96 -26.28 -14.36
N LYS A 100 3.54 -26.26 -13.15
CA LYS A 100 3.41 -27.35 -12.17
C LYS A 100 1.95 -27.55 -11.76
N SER A 101 1.21 -26.46 -11.50
CA SER A 101 -0.21 -26.53 -11.14
C SER A 101 -1.06 -27.19 -12.24
N LEU A 102 -0.81 -26.85 -13.51
CA LEU A 102 -1.51 -27.47 -14.64
C LEU A 102 -1.21 -28.96 -14.78
N GLN A 103 0.04 -29.37 -14.57
CA GLN A 103 0.46 -30.77 -14.69
C GLN A 103 -0.08 -31.64 -13.55
N ALA A 104 -0.37 -31.06 -12.38
CA ALA A 104 -0.73 -31.80 -11.18
C ALA A 104 -2.10 -32.50 -11.24
N ASN A 105 -2.97 -32.23 -12.24
CA ASN A 105 -4.26 -32.90 -12.52
C ASN A 105 -5.24 -33.08 -11.32
N ARG A 106 -4.94 -32.47 -10.18
CA ARG A 106 -5.78 -32.34 -8.99
C ARG A 106 -6.13 -30.87 -8.89
N SER A 107 -7.43 -30.55 -8.87
CA SER A 107 -8.17 -29.40 -8.27
C SER A 107 -7.49 -28.04 -7.97
N SER A 108 -6.23 -27.84 -8.32
CA SER A 108 -5.38 -26.68 -8.10
C SER A 108 -5.57 -25.78 -9.30
N ASN A 109 -6.58 -24.92 -9.22
CA ASN A 109 -6.78 -23.86 -10.18
C ASN A 109 -6.04 -22.62 -9.67
N LEU A 110 -4.70 -22.70 -9.61
CA LEU A 110 -3.86 -21.58 -9.22
C LEU A 110 -4.17 -20.39 -10.13
N ARG A 111 -4.57 -19.27 -9.53
CA ARG A 111 -4.84 -18.01 -10.22
C ARG A 111 -3.78 -16.97 -9.90
N VAL A 112 -3.42 -16.17 -10.88
CA VAL A 112 -2.45 -15.09 -10.77
C VAL A 112 -3.12 -13.79 -11.20
N SER A 113 -3.29 -12.84 -10.28
CA SER A 113 -3.85 -11.51 -10.53
C SER A 113 -2.77 -10.46 -10.32
N ILE A 114 -2.43 -9.71 -11.37
CA ILE A 114 -1.39 -8.67 -11.32
C ILE A 114 -2.03 -7.32 -11.64
N LEU A 115 -1.94 -6.38 -10.69
CA LEU A 115 -2.43 -5.00 -10.85
C LEU A 115 -1.25 -4.02 -10.89
N LEU A 116 -1.08 -3.35 -12.03
CA LEU A 116 -0.05 -2.34 -12.23
C LEU A 116 -0.65 -0.99 -12.63
N ASP A 117 0.15 0.08 -12.61
CA ASP A 117 -0.23 1.35 -13.23
C ASP A 117 -0.02 1.28 -14.76
N TYR A 118 -1.01 1.72 -15.54
CA TYR A 118 -0.97 1.68 -16.99
C TYR A 118 0.17 2.52 -17.57
N THR A 119 0.36 3.73 -17.06
CA THR A 119 1.37 4.65 -17.61
C THR A 119 2.77 4.15 -17.29
N ARG A 120 3.00 3.69 -16.05
CA ARG A 120 4.32 3.20 -15.63
C ARG A 120 4.61 1.82 -16.20
N GLY A 121 3.61 0.95 -16.29
CA GLY A 121 3.71 -0.39 -16.84
C GLY A 121 3.86 -0.44 -18.36
N SER A 122 3.53 0.64 -19.08
CA SER A 122 3.64 0.73 -20.56
C SER A 122 4.85 1.54 -21.05
N ARG A 123 5.74 1.97 -20.16
CA ARG A 123 6.78 2.94 -20.50
C ARG A 123 7.92 2.34 -21.33
N GLY A 124 8.16 2.90 -22.51
CA GLY A 124 9.25 2.46 -23.39
C GLY A 124 8.94 1.14 -24.10
N ARG A 125 9.87 0.69 -24.97
CA ARG A 125 9.66 -0.50 -25.82
C ARG A 125 9.66 -1.82 -25.04
N LYS A 126 10.52 -1.93 -24.02
CA LYS A 126 10.54 -3.04 -23.07
C LYS A 126 10.02 -2.52 -21.74
N ASN A 127 8.89 -3.06 -21.30
CA ASN A 127 8.13 -2.59 -20.15
C ASN A 127 7.44 -3.76 -19.43
N SER A 128 6.70 -3.46 -18.36
CA SER A 128 6.00 -4.47 -17.56
C SER A 128 5.03 -5.31 -18.38
N ARG A 129 4.33 -4.71 -19.36
CA ARG A 129 3.40 -5.45 -20.22
C ARG A 129 4.14 -6.48 -21.05
N THR A 130 5.18 -6.05 -21.76
CA THR A 130 5.98 -6.96 -22.61
C THR A 130 6.62 -8.10 -21.82
N MET A 131 6.94 -7.87 -20.54
CA MET A 131 7.48 -8.89 -19.63
C MET A 131 6.42 -9.92 -19.21
N LEU A 132 5.14 -9.51 -19.11
CA LEU A 132 4.04 -10.36 -18.64
C LEU A 132 3.23 -11.02 -19.75
N ILE A 133 3.33 -10.54 -21.01
CA ILE A 133 2.65 -11.13 -22.16
C ILE A 133 2.88 -12.65 -22.32
N PRO A 134 4.11 -13.19 -22.17
CA PRO A 134 4.32 -14.63 -22.27
C PRO A 134 3.47 -15.45 -21.30
N LEU A 135 3.27 -14.96 -20.07
CA LEU A 135 2.38 -15.60 -19.09
C LEU A 135 0.92 -15.58 -19.56
N LEU A 136 0.42 -14.44 -20.07
CA LEU A 136 -0.94 -14.33 -20.60
C LEU A 136 -1.19 -15.22 -21.82
N GLN A 137 -0.16 -15.42 -22.66
CA GLN A 137 -0.25 -16.29 -23.83
C GLN A 137 -0.30 -17.77 -23.44
N ARG A 138 0.50 -18.17 -22.45
CA ARG A 138 0.62 -19.58 -22.00
C ARG A 138 -0.48 -20.00 -21.03
N PHE A 139 -0.96 -19.10 -20.18
CA PHE A 139 -1.89 -19.40 -19.07
C PHE A 139 -3.10 -18.47 -19.05
N PRO A 140 -3.85 -18.35 -20.16
CA PRO A 140 -4.85 -17.30 -20.30
C PRO A 140 -6.05 -17.37 -19.35
N GLU A 141 -6.39 -18.56 -18.86
CA GLU A 141 -7.51 -18.75 -17.93
C GLU A 141 -7.09 -18.57 -16.45
N GLN A 142 -5.78 -18.54 -16.19
CA GLN A 142 -5.21 -18.48 -14.84
C GLN A 142 -4.58 -17.12 -14.55
N VAL A 143 -4.06 -16.43 -15.56
CA VAL A 143 -3.35 -15.15 -15.41
C VAL A 143 -4.22 -14.00 -15.86
N ARG A 144 -4.38 -13.02 -14.98
CA ARG A 144 -5.01 -11.74 -15.26
C ARG A 144 -4.03 -10.61 -14.98
N VAL A 145 -3.88 -9.70 -15.93
CA VAL A 145 -3.08 -8.48 -15.76
C VAL A 145 -3.96 -7.26 -15.99
N SER A 146 -4.16 -6.48 -14.93
CA SER A 146 -4.94 -5.25 -14.91
C SER A 146 -4.02 -4.03 -14.80
N LEU A 147 -4.33 -3.00 -15.56
CA LEU A 147 -3.54 -1.78 -15.70
C LEU A 147 -4.40 -0.57 -15.31
N PHE A 148 -4.24 -0.10 -14.08
CA PHE A 148 -4.99 1.03 -13.56
C PHE A 148 -4.60 2.31 -14.28
N HIS A 149 -5.59 3.15 -14.57
CA HIS A 149 -5.37 4.48 -15.14
C HIS A 149 -6.16 5.53 -14.36
N THR A 150 -5.50 6.60 -13.94
CA THR A 150 -6.16 7.72 -13.27
C THR A 150 -7.23 8.36 -14.16
N PRO A 151 -8.44 8.67 -13.64
CA PRO A 151 -9.46 9.37 -14.42
C PRO A 151 -9.15 10.83 -14.68
N ASN A 152 -8.06 11.36 -14.12
CA ASN A 152 -7.65 12.76 -14.29
C ASN A 152 -6.76 12.97 -15.51
N LEU A 153 -6.07 11.95 -16.00
CA LEU A 153 -5.20 12.04 -17.18
C LEU A 153 -6.00 11.74 -18.46
N ARG A 154 -6.70 12.73 -19.00
CA ARG A 154 -7.63 12.57 -20.13
C ARG A 154 -7.46 13.65 -21.21
N GLY A 155 -7.98 13.39 -22.41
CA GLY A 155 -8.05 14.38 -23.50
C GLY A 155 -6.68 14.95 -23.89
N LEU A 156 -6.63 16.27 -24.14
CA LEU A 156 -5.40 16.99 -24.51
C LEU A 156 -4.31 16.90 -23.44
N LEU A 157 -4.69 16.79 -22.16
CA LEU A 157 -3.74 16.65 -21.05
C LEU A 157 -2.86 15.40 -21.23
N ARG A 158 -3.44 14.30 -21.71
CA ARG A 158 -2.70 13.07 -22.02
C ARG A 158 -1.80 13.21 -23.25
N LEU A 159 -2.20 13.98 -24.25
CA LEU A 159 -1.45 14.14 -25.51
C LEU A 159 -0.27 15.10 -25.38
N LEU A 160 -0.38 16.10 -24.51
CA LEU A 160 0.60 17.18 -24.39
C LEU A 160 1.61 16.97 -23.26
N ILE A 161 1.29 16.13 -22.26
CA ILE A 161 2.18 15.90 -21.12
C ILE A 161 3.21 14.83 -21.48
N PRO A 162 4.52 15.12 -21.40
CA PRO A 162 5.56 14.11 -21.58
C PRO A 162 5.39 13.00 -20.54
N GLU A 163 5.67 11.75 -20.91
CA GLU A 163 5.46 10.57 -20.04
C GLU A 163 6.05 10.71 -18.62
N ARG A 164 7.08 11.55 -18.43
CA ARG A 164 7.73 11.84 -17.14
C ARG A 164 6.88 12.66 -16.17
N PHE A 165 5.91 13.41 -16.68
CA PHE A 165 5.03 14.29 -15.90
C PHE A 165 3.61 13.73 -15.75
N ASN A 166 3.28 12.62 -16.41
CA ASN A 166 2.02 11.89 -16.15
C ASN A 166 1.92 11.45 -14.69
N GLU A 167 3.07 11.19 -14.06
CA GLU A 167 3.24 10.76 -12.67
C GLU A 167 2.68 11.78 -11.66
N THR A 168 2.73 13.08 -11.98
CA THR A 168 2.23 14.16 -11.11
C THR A 168 0.70 14.31 -11.07
N ILE A 169 -0.06 13.62 -11.95
CA ILE A 169 -1.52 13.78 -12.05
C ILE A 169 -2.28 12.71 -11.24
N GLY A 170 -1.68 11.53 -11.07
CA GLY A 170 -2.22 10.46 -10.24
C GLY A 170 -1.79 9.08 -10.74
N LEU A 171 -1.31 8.26 -9.81
CA LEU A 171 -0.83 6.89 -10.06
C LEU A 171 -1.45 5.93 -9.05
N GLN A 172 -1.52 4.65 -9.43
CA GLN A 172 -1.82 3.57 -8.48
C GLN A 172 -0.61 3.27 -7.60
N HIS A 173 -0.74 3.38 -6.29
CA HIS A 173 0.36 3.19 -5.33
C HIS A 173 0.21 1.99 -4.40
N ILE A 174 -0.86 1.19 -4.55
CA ILE A 174 -1.04 -0.05 -3.78
C ILE A 174 0.17 -0.97 -3.96
N LYS A 175 0.57 -1.57 -2.84
CA LYS A 175 1.69 -2.50 -2.73
C LYS A 175 1.33 -3.65 -1.82
N VAL A 176 0.83 -4.69 -2.46
CA VAL A 176 0.40 -5.91 -1.78
C VAL A 176 0.88 -7.08 -2.60
N TYR A 177 1.61 -7.98 -1.96
CA TYR A 177 2.08 -9.22 -2.56
C TYR A 177 1.57 -10.38 -1.73
N LEU A 178 0.64 -11.13 -2.30
CA LEU A 178 -0.15 -12.12 -1.58
C LEU A 178 0.02 -13.47 -2.25
N PHE A 179 0.17 -14.50 -1.42
CA PHE A 179 0.40 -15.88 -1.81
C PHE A 179 -0.42 -16.77 -0.90
N ASP A 180 -1.53 -17.29 -1.42
CA ASP A 180 -2.58 -17.98 -0.66
C ASP A 180 -3.07 -17.15 0.54
N ASP A 181 -2.65 -17.50 1.77
CA ASP A 181 -3.06 -16.82 3.01
C ASP A 181 -1.95 -15.93 3.60
N ASN A 182 -0.83 -15.79 2.91
CA ASN A 182 0.27 -14.93 3.32
C ASN A 182 0.24 -13.60 2.56
N VAL A 183 0.40 -12.49 3.27
CA VAL A 183 0.37 -11.14 2.70
C VAL A 183 1.66 -10.40 3.05
N ILE A 184 2.33 -9.85 2.04
CA ILE A 184 3.48 -8.96 2.21
C ILE A 184 3.07 -7.54 1.83
N LEU A 185 3.22 -6.63 2.77
CA LEU A 185 3.01 -5.19 2.60
C LEU A 185 4.36 -4.48 2.56
N SER A 186 4.57 -3.59 1.57
CA SER A 186 5.82 -2.85 1.42
C SER A 186 5.64 -1.54 0.66
N GLY A 187 6.56 -0.58 0.74
CA GLY A 187 6.61 0.54 -0.22
C GLY A 187 7.30 0.19 -1.54
N ALA A 188 7.99 -0.95 -1.60
CA ALA A 188 8.90 -1.33 -2.66
C ALA A 188 8.19 -1.71 -3.96
N ASN A 189 8.69 -1.26 -5.12
CA ASN A 189 8.22 -1.78 -6.42
C ASN A 189 8.91 -3.11 -6.74
N LEU A 190 8.39 -3.84 -7.73
CA LEU A 190 9.02 -5.04 -8.26
C LEU A 190 10.14 -4.64 -9.24
N SER A 191 11.30 -4.24 -8.73
CA SER A 191 12.45 -3.95 -9.58
C SER A 191 13.79 -4.15 -8.91
N ASP A 192 14.85 -4.35 -9.70
CA ASP A 192 16.22 -4.65 -9.28
C ASP A 192 16.71 -3.83 -8.07
N LEU A 193 16.57 -2.50 -8.10
CA LEU A 193 16.97 -1.65 -6.97
C LEU A 193 16.25 -2.01 -5.66
N TYR A 194 14.96 -2.32 -5.72
CA TYR A 194 14.15 -2.73 -4.56
C TYR A 194 14.40 -4.17 -4.11
N PHE A 195 15.16 -4.95 -4.89
CA PHE A 195 15.59 -6.30 -4.54
C PHE A 195 17.04 -6.34 -4.01
N THR A 196 17.80 -5.25 -4.19
CA THR A 196 19.24 -5.22 -3.91
C THR A 196 19.64 -4.13 -2.91
N ASN A 197 19.48 -2.85 -3.26
CA ASN A 197 20.11 -1.75 -2.53
C ASN A 197 19.25 -0.49 -2.38
N ARG A 198 17.93 -0.62 -2.45
CA ARG A 198 16.97 0.44 -2.11
C ARG A 198 16.22 0.07 -0.85
N GLN A 199 16.50 0.78 0.23
CA GLN A 199 15.89 0.54 1.53
C GLN A 199 14.42 0.97 1.50
N ASP A 200 13.54 0.01 1.78
CA ASP A 200 12.12 0.23 2.04
C ASP A 200 11.72 -0.56 3.31
N ARG A 201 10.43 -0.61 3.64
CA ARG A 201 9.89 -1.43 4.74
C ARG A 201 9.11 -2.61 4.17
N TYR A 202 9.13 -3.73 4.87
CA TYR A 202 8.48 -4.96 4.44
C TYR A 202 7.89 -5.67 5.65
N VAL A 203 6.59 -5.96 5.61
CA VAL A 203 5.88 -6.67 6.68
C VAL A 203 5.19 -7.87 6.06
N LEU A 204 5.56 -9.07 6.51
CA LEU A 204 4.89 -10.32 6.20
C LEU A 204 3.84 -10.59 7.28
N LEU A 205 2.60 -10.83 6.85
CA LEU A 205 1.49 -11.34 7.63
C LEU A 205 1.27 -12.79 7.22
N GLN A 206 1.56 -13.72 8.12
CA GLN A 206 1.51 -15.15 7.87
C GLN A 206 0.14 -15.74 8.24
N ASP A 207 -0.28 -16.76 7.51
CA ASP A 207 -1.48 -17.56 7.82
C ASP A 207 -2.69 -16.69 8.21
N SER A 208 -2.95 -15.67 7.39
CA SER A 208 -3.92 -14.59 7.63
C SER A 208 -5.00 -14.58 6.54
N PRO A 209 -5.84 -15.64 6.45
CA PRO A 209 -6.78 -15.81 5.34
C PRO A 209 -7.79 -14.66 5.23
N GLU A 210 -8.28 -14.13 6.36
CA GLU A 210 -9.25 -13.04 6.35
C GLU A 210 -8.68 -11.73 5.78
N ILE A 211 -7.39 -11.46 6.04
CA ILE A 211 -6.66 -10.32 5.49
C ILE A 211 -6.33 -10.56 4.01
N ALA A 212 -5.92 -11.79 3.67
CA ALA A 212 -5.63 -12.18 2.30
C ALA A 212 -6.89 -12.09 1.40
N ASP A 213 -8.04 -12.52 1.88
CA ASP A 213 -9.32 -12.39 1.19
C ASP A 213 -9.67 -10.92 0.94
N PHE A 214 -9.56 -10.07 1.95
CA PHE A 214 -9.81 -8.64 1.81
C PHE A 214 -8.92 -8.00 0.73
N PHE A 215 -7.62 -8.24 0.76
CA PHE A 215 -6.73 -7.65 -0.25
C PHE A 215 -6.92 -8.25 -1.64
N THR A 216 -7.27 -9.53 -1.75
CA THR A 216 -7.66 -10.15 -3.02
C THR A 216 -8.89 -9.45 -3.61
N GLU A 217 -9.97 -9.34 -2.82
CA GLU A 217 -11.20 -8.66 -3.21
C GLU A 217 -10.95 -7.18 -3.58
N LEU A 218 -10.10 -6.47 -2.83
CA LEU A 218 -9.74 -5.09 -3.10
C LEU A 218 -8.98 -4.94 -4.43
N VAL A 219 -7.96 -5.77 -4.64
CA VAL A 219 -7.16 -5.75 -5.87
C VAL A 219 -8.03 -6.12 -7.07
N ASP A 220 -8.92 -7.10 -6.94
CA ASP A 220 -9.85 -7.48 -8.00
C ASP A 220 -10.89 -6.37 -8.28
N ALA A 221 -11.43 -5.72 -7.26
CA ALA A 221 -12.36 -4.59 -7.43
C ALA A 221 -11.75 -3.43 -8.22
N ILE A 222 -10.47 -3.12 -7.95
CA ILE A 222 -9.72 -2.10 -8.70
C ILE A 222 -9.32 -2.63 -10.09
N GLY A 223 -8.94 -3.91 -10.15
CA GLY A 223 -8.62 -4.60 -11.39
C GLY A 223 -9.79 -4.58 -12.37
N ASP A 224 -11.02 -4.76 -11.90
CA ASP A 224 -12.24 -4.79 -12.72
C ASP A 224 -12.50 -3.46 -13.43
N VAL A 225 -12.23 -2.33 -12.77
CA VAL A 225 -12.33 -0.99 -13.37
C VAL A 225 -11.06 -0.57 -14.12
N SER A 226 -10.05 -1.44 -14.19
CA SER A 226 -8.79 -1.16 -14.87
C SER A 226 -8.77 -1.73 -16.29
N LEU A 227 -7.80 -1.28 -17.09
CA LEU A 227 -7.57 -1.80 -18.43
C LEU A 227 -6.98 -3.21 -18.35
N GLN A 228 -7.60 -4.20 -18.99
CA GLN A 228 -7.10 -5.57 -19.04
C GLN A 228 -6.10 -5.73 -20.19
N LEU A 229 -4.87 -6.13 -19.87
CA LEU A 229 -3.85 -6.45 -20.86
C LEU A 229 -4.21 -7.75 -21.59
N GLN A 230 -4.20 -7.68 -22.91
CA GLN A 230 -4.50 -8.80 -23.79
C GLN A 230 -3.22 -9.50 -24.29
N ARG A 231 -3.39 -10.70 -24.86
CA ARG A 231 -2.29 -11.56 -25.34
C ARG A 231 -1.50 -10.95 -26.51
N ASP A 232 -2.07 -9.98 -27.21
CA ASP A 232 -1.51 -9.27 -28.36
C ASP A 232 -0.95 -7.88 -28.00
N ASP A 233 -0.73 -7.63 -26.70
CA ASP A 233 -0.34 -6.32 -26.17
C ASP A 233 -1.39 -5.21 -26.40
N THR A 234 -2.65 -5.54 -26.70
CA THR A 234 -3.73 -4.54 -26.63
C THR A 234 -4.29 -4.43 -25.22
N VAL A 235 -5.08 -3.39 -24.97
CA VAL A 235 -5.79 -3.22 -23.70
C VAL A 235 -7.27 -3.00 -23.93
N GLN A 236 -8.10 -3.62 -23.09
CA GLN A 236 -9.55 -3.56 -23.20
C GLN A 236 -10.18 -3.41 -21.81
N MET A 237 -11.36 -2.81 -21.75
CA MET A 237 -12.16 -2.80 -20.53
C MET A 237 -12.90 -4.12 -20.37
N MET A 238 -13.18 -4.53 -19.14
CA MET A 238 -14.15 -5.60 -18.89
C MET A 238 -15.55 -5.16 -19.33
N GLU A 239 -16.36 -6.14 -19.73
CA GLU A 239 -17.74 -5.89 -20.13
C GLU A 239 -18.52 -5.15 -19.03
N GLY A 240 -19.26 -4.12 -19.43
CA GLY A 240 -20.04 -3.27 -18.51
C GLY A 240 -19.23 -2.24 -17.72
N MET A 241 -17.91 -2.13 -17.91
CA MET A 241 -17.06 -1.13 -17.23
C MET A 241 -16.76 0.08 -18.13
N GLU A 242 -16.76 1.26 -17.52
CA GLU A 242 -16.45 2.53 -18.18
C GLU A 242 -14.95 2.71 -18.43
N HIS A 243 -14.58 3.21 -19.61
CA HIS A 243 -13.18 3.43 -19.92
C HIS A 243 -12.61 4.62 -19.12
N PRO A 244 -11.50 4.48 -18.36
CA PRO A 244 -10.98 5.50 -17.44
C PRO A 244 -10.63 6.85 -18.07
N TYR A 245 -10.26 6.88 -19.37
CA TYR A 245 -9.91 8.11 -20.07
C TYR A 245 -10.70 8.39 -21.35
N GLN A 246 -11.44 7.42 -21.90
CA GLN A 246 -12.31 7.60 -23.08
C GLN A 246 -13.79 7.67 -22.72
N GLY A 247 -14.25 6.98 -21.67
CA GLY A 247 -15.66 6.88 -21.26
C GLY A 247 -16.12 8.05 -20.39
N ASP A 248 -17.29 7.97 -19.78
CA ASP A 248 -17.75 9.07 -18.91
C ASP A 248 -16.94 9.13 -17.59
N LYS A 249 -16.44 10.31 -17.22
CA LYS A 249 -15.56 10.45 -16.04
C LYS A 249 -16.34 10.19 -14.75
N VAL A 250 -17.55 10.72 -14.66
CA VAL A 250 -18.36 10.65 -13.44
C VAL A 250 -18.82 9.22 -13.25
N ALA A 251 -19.37 8.60 -14.29
CA ALA A 251 -19.80 7.20 -14.27
C ALA A 251 -18.64 6.26 -13.91
N TYR A 252 -17.43 6.46 -14.49
CA TYR A 252 -16.25 5.69 -14.11
C TYR A 252 -15.92 5.83 -12.62
N CYS A 253 -15.86 7.06 -12.10
CA CYS A 253 -15.55 7.33 -10.70
C CYS A 253 -16.61 6.75 -9.75
N GLU A 254 -17.90 6.83 -10.10
CA GLU A 254 -19.01 6.27 -9.32
C GLU A 254 -18.96 4.73 -9.29
N ILE A 255 -18.73 4.09 -10.44
CA ILE A 255 -18.57 2.63 -10.53
C ILE A 255 -17.36 2.16 -9.71
N ALA A 256 -16.23 2.85 -9.83
CA ALA A 256 -15.01 2.53 -9.09
C ALA A 256 -15.20 2.72 -7.57
N ASN A 257 -15.79 3.85 -7.15
CA ASN A 257 -16.11 4.09 -5.74
C ASN A 257 -16.99 2.98 -5.18
N ARG A 258 -18.11 2.68 -5.85
CA ARG A 258 -19.07 1.67 -5.41
C ARG A 258 -18.41 0.31 -5.22
N ARG A 259 -17.62 -0.14 -6.19
CA ARG A 259 -16.91 -1.43 -6.11
C ARG A 259 -15.91 -1.48 -4.94
N VAL A 260 -15.08 -0.45 -4.77
CA VAL A 260 -14.10 -0.42 -3.68
C VAL A 260 -14.79 -0.34 -2.31
N MET A 261 -15.80 0.52 -2.17
CA MET A 261 -16.54 0.66 -0.92
C MET A 261 -17.37 -0.57 -0.57
N GLU A 262 -17.88 -1.31 -1.57
CA GLU A 262 -18.57 -2.58 -1.36
C GLU A 262 -17.64 -3.62 -0.71
N VAL A 263 -16.37 -3.73 -1.16
CA VAL A 263 -15.37 -4.59 -0.53
C VAL A 263 -15.12 -4.18 0.92
N ILE A 264 -14.88 -2.89 1.18
CA ILE A 264 -14.61 -2.36 2.53
C ILE A 264 -15.78 -2.64 3.46
N ASN A 265 -17.00 -2.30 3.06
CA ASN A 265 -18.20 -2.46 3.88
C ASN A 265 -18.55 -3.93 4.11
N SER A 266 -18.38 -4.79 3.10
CA SER A 266 -18.62 -6.23 3.22
C SER A 266 -17.62 -6.87 4.19
N ALA A 267 -16.34 -6.54 4.07
CA ALA A 267 -15.32 -7.01 5.00
C ALA A 267 -15.57 -6.51 6.43
N ARG A 268 -15.97 -5.24 6.61
CA ARG A 268 -16.31 -4.70 7.92
C ARG A 268 -17.47 -5.46 8.56
N THR A 269 -18.55 -5.70 7.80
CA THR A 269 -19.71 -6.47 8.26
C THR A 269 -19.33 -7.91 8.64
N ARG A 270 -18.45 -8.56 7.86
CA ARG A 270 -17.94 -9.90 8.18
C ARG A 270 -17.16 -9.91 9.49
N GLN A 271 -16.28 -8.94 9.70
CA GLN A 271 -15.49 -8.83 10.94
C GLN A 271 -16.35 -8.51 12.16
N GLU A 272 -17.32 -7.60 12.04
CA GLU A 272 -18.29 -7.32 13.12
C GLU A 272 -19.04 -8.59 13.55
N LEU A 273 -19.49 -9.41 12.60
CA LEU A 273 -20.16 -10.68 12.88
C LEU A 273 -19.22 -11.70 13.55
N LEU A 274 -17.96 -11.77 13.12
CA LEU A 274 -16.96 -12.65 13.73
C LEU A 274 -16.68 -12.23 15.19
N HIS A 275 -16.48 -10.94 15.45
CA HIS A 275 -16.26 -10.43 16.80
C HIS A 275 -17.45 -10.69 17.73
N ALA A 276 -18.69 -10.51 17.26
CA ALA A 276 -19.88 -10.81 18.04
C ALA A 276 -19.98 -12.31 18.41
N LYS A 277 -19.65 -13.21 17.47
CA LYS A 277 -19.67 -14.66 17.72
C LYS A 277 -18.62 -15.08 18.76
N THR A 278 -17.40 -14.55 18.66
CA THR A 278 -16.32 -14.84 19.61
C THR A 278 -16.69 -14.37 21.02
N PHE A 279 -17.30 -13.19 21.15
CA PHE A 279 -17.75 -12.65 22.43
C PHE A 279 -18.89 -13.46 23.07
N HIS A 280 -19.85 -13.97 22.29
CA HIS A 280 -20.91 -14.84 22.81
C HIS A 280 -20.40 -16.23 23.23
N SER A 281 -19.41 -16.77 22.51
CA SER A 281 -18.78 -18.06 22.84
C SER A 281 -18.01 -18.00 24.16
N SER A 282 -17.26 -16.92 24.42
CA SER A 282 -16.50 -16.76 25.66
C SER A 282 -17.39 -16.58 26.90
N GLN A 283 -18.58 -15.99 26.75
CA GLN A 283 -19.55 -15.88 27.86
C GLN A 283 -20.30 -17.19 28.18
N GLN A 284 -20.59 -18.04 27.18
CA GLN A 284 -21.26 -19.33 27.44
C GLN A 284 -20.32 -20.43 27.97
N GLY A 285 -19.01 -20.31 27.75
CA GLY A 285 -18.00 -21.27 28.23
C GLY A 285 -17.55 -21.13 29.70
N SER A 286 -18.00 -20.08 30.41
CA SER A 286 -17.48 -19.74 31.75
C SER A 286 -18.19 -20.45 32.93
N SER A 287 -19.02 -21.48 32.69
CA SER A 287 -19.79 -22.18 33.73
C SER A 287 -19.35 -23.62 34.05
N VAL A 288 -18.25 -24.12 33.49
CA VAL A 288 -17.76 -25.48 33.80
C VAL A 288 -16.39 -25.43 34.47
N LEU A 289 -16.35 -25.93 35.71
CA LEU A 289 -15.16 -26.11 36.56
C LEU A 289 -14.00 -26.76 35.77
N PRO A 290 -12.74 -26.36 36.00
CA PRO A 290 -11.61 -26.97 35.31
C PRO A 290 -11.33 -28.38 35.87
N GLN A 291 -11.69 -29.41 35.12
CA GLN A 291 -11.08 -30.73 35.32
C GLN A 291 -9.66 -30.70 34.72
N GLN A 292 -8.67 -30.83 35.60
CA GLN A 292 -7.27 -31.04 35.24
C GLN A 292 -7.13 -32.27 34.34
N GLY A 293 -6.50 -32.12 33.16
CA GLY A 293 -5.86 -33.25 32.48
C GLY A 293 -6.13 -33.47 31.00
N SER A 294 -6.70 -32.54 30.23
CA SER A 294 -6.79 -32.69 28.77
C SER A 294 -5.90 -31.67 28.05
N ALA A 295 -4.98 -32.18 27.23
CA ALA A 295 -4.17 -31.40 26.30
C ALA A 295 -5.06 -30.43 25.50
N ALA A 296 -4.58 -29.20 25.31
CA ALA A 296 -5.25 -28.18 24.51
C ALA A 296 -5.65 -28.79 23.15
N PRO A 297 -6.89 -28.56 22.66
CA PRO A 297 -7.29 -29.04 21.35
C PRO A 297 -6.31 -28.48 20.30
N ALA A 298 -5.63 -29.36 19.57
CA ALA A 298 -4.84 -28.98 18.41
C ALA A 298 -5.80 -28.33 17.38
N GLY A 299 -5.84 -27.00 17.34
CA GLY A 299 -6.71 -26.25 16.44
C GLY A 299 -7.29 -24.93 16.94
N LEU A 300 -7.10 -24.54 18.22
CA LEU A 300 -7.46 -23.18 18.64
C LEU A 300 -6.42 -22.18 18.12
N LYS A 301 -6.85 -21.32 17.17
CA LYS A 301 -6.06 -20.13 16.80
C LYS A 301 -5.80 -19.31 18.09
N PRO A 302 -4.55 -18.88 18.35
CA PRO A 302 -4.25 -18.04 19.50
C PRO A 302 -5.13 -16.78 19.47
N GLU A 303 -5.49 -16.27 20.66
CA GLU A 303 -6.23 -15.01 20.75
C GLU A 303 -5.44 -13.87 20.09
N PRO A 304 -6.13 -12.97 19.37
CA PRO A 304 -5.45 -11.88 18.68
C PRO A 304 -4.86 -10.89 19.70
N ASP A 305 -3.58 -10.60 19.58
CA ASP A 305 -2.86 -9.57 20.35
C ASP A 305 -2.46 -8.36 19.47
N THR A 306 -2.67 -8.48 18.16
CA THR A 306 -2.28 -7.49 17.14
C THR A 306 -3.48 -7.19 16.25
N TRP A 307 -3.73 -5.90 16.00
CA TRP A 307 -4.88 -5.43 15.23
C TRP A 307 -4.45 -4.69 13.98
N ILE A 308 -5.05 -5.06 12.84
CA ILE A 308 -4.75 -4.49 11.53
C ILE A 308 -5.99 -3.81 10.97
N TYR A 309 -5.82 -2.54 10.60
CA TYR A 309 -6.82 -1.71 9.95
C TYR A 309 -6.30 -1.29 8.57
N PRO A 310 -6.76 -1.89 7.46
CA PRO A 310 -6.30 -1.53 6.13
C PRO A 310 -6.95 -0.22 5.67
N LEU A 311 -6.14 0.83 5.59
CA LEU A 311 -6.58 2.16 5.15
C LEU A 311 -6.43 2.32 3.63
N ILE A 312 -7.36 3.06 3.02
CA ILE A 312 -7.41 3.28 1.56
C ILE A 312 -7.59 4.76 1.26
N GLN A 313 -6.76 5.29 0.35
CA GLN A 313 -6.87 6.63 -0.22
C GLN A 313 -7.07 6.54 -1.73
N MET A 314 -8.21 7.02 -2.24
CA MET A 314 -8.49 7.16 -3.67
C MET A 314 -9.32 8.43 -3.92
N LYS A 315 -8.70 9.60 -3.77
CA LYS A 315 -9.35 10.90 -3.89
C LYS A 315 -10.14 11.12 -5.20
N PRO A 316 -9.68 10.65 -6.40
CA PRO A 316 -10.48 10.74 -7.62
C PRO A 316 -11.81 9.98 -7.56
N PHE A 317 -11.92 9.00 -6.66
CA PHE A 317 -13.14 8.23 -6.40
C PHE A 317 -13.88 8.73 -5.15
N GLY A 318 -13.44 9.82 -4.52
CA GLY A 318 -14.05 10.34 -3.29
C GLY A 318 -13.75 9.50 -2.04
N ILE A 319 -12.75 8.62 -2.06
CA ILE A 319 -12.34 7.82 -0.90
C ILE A 319 -11.14 8.50 -0.23
N GLN A 320 -11.31 8.93 1.02
CA GLN A 320 -10.33 9.74 1.78
C GLN A 320 -10.02 9.17 3.18
N ILE A 321 -10.21 7.85 3.36
CA ILE A 321 -10.20 7.23 4.69
C ILE A 321 -8.82 7.32 5.35
N ASP A 322 -7.76 7.07 4.60
CA ASP A 322 -6.37 7.15 5.08
C ASP A 322 -5.97 8.57 5.51
N GLU A 323 -6.34 9.59 4.72
CA GLU A 323 -6.13 11.01 5.03
C GLU A 323 -6.80 11.37 6.37
N MET A 324 -8.07 11.01 6.53
CA MET A 324 -8.83 11.24 7.77
C MET A 324 -8.21 10.54 8.98
N VAL A 325 -7.83 9.27 8.84
CA VAL A 325 -7.26 8.50 9.95
C VAL A 325 -5.88 9.03 10.35
N THR A 326 -5.02 9.33 9.37
CA THR A 326 -3.68 9.86 9.61
C THR A 326 -3.73 11.22 10.30
N GLU A 327 -4.58 12.14 9.84
CA GLU A 327 -4.77 13.45 10.48
C GLU A 327 -5.24 13.29 11.94
N THR A 328 -6.17 12.38 12.20
CA THR A 328 -6.67 12.10 13.55
C THR A 328 -5.56 11.55 14.45
N LEU A 329 -4.78 10.57 13.98
CA LEU A 329 -3.66 10.00 14.74
C LEU A 329 -2.59 11.04 15.08
N LEU A 330 -2.28 11.93 14.14
CA LEU A 330 -1.31 13.00 14.36
C LEU A 330 -1.85 14.09 15.30
N THR A 331 -3.15 14.37 15.26
CA THR A 331 -3.79 15.41 16.09
C THR A 331 -4.01 14.94 17.53
N GLU A 332 -4.43 13.69 17.73
CA GLU A 332 -4.71 13.10 19.04
C GLU A 332 -3.46 12.57 19.75
N ALA A 333 -2.28 12.80 19.18
CA ALA A 333 -1.03 12.47 19.82
C ALA A 333 -0.83 13.34 21.07
N GLU A 334 -0.96 12.68 22.23
CA GLU A 334 -0.89 13.29 23.56
C GLU A 334 0.48 13.93 23.86
N ARG A 335 0.54 14.70 24.96
CA ARG A 335 1.74 15.44 25.39
C ARG A 335 2.98 14.55 25.61
N ASP A 336 2.78 13.27 25.91
CA ASP A 336 3.86 12.30 26.15
C ASP A 336 4.00 11.27 25.01
N ALA A 337 3.27 11.45 23.89
CA ALA A 337 3.40 10.60 22.73
C ALA A 337 4.70 10.91 21.97
N ARG A 338 5.38 9.86 21.53
CA ARG A 338 6.51 9.96 20.59
C ARG A 338 6.11 9.37 19.26
N ILE A 339 6.15 10.19 18.22
CA ILE A 339 5.85 9.84 16.84
C ILE A 339 7.17 9.70 16.08
N TYR A 340 7.33 8.56 15.43
CA TYR A 340 8.38 8.34 14.44
C TYR A 340 7.75 8.42 13.07
N LEU A 341 8.29 9.28 12.20
CA LEU A 341 7.86 9.40 10.81
C LEU A 341 9.05 9.09 9.92
N THR A 342 8.85 8.31 8.86
CA THR A 342 9.83 8.18 7.80
C THR A 342 9.26 8.55 6.45
N THR A 343 10.04 9.26 5.64
CA THR A 343 9.69 9.58 4.26
C THR A 343 10.89 9.44 3.33
N GLY A 344 10.68 8.83 2.17
CA GLY A 344 11.70 8.75 1.12
C GLY A 344 12.13 10.12 0.57
N TYR A 345 11.25 11.12 0.69
CA TYR A 345 11.52 12.51 0.29
C TYR A 345 10.81 13.46 1.26
N PHE A 346 11.52 14.46 1.79
CA PHE A 346 10.86 15.45 2.66
C PHE A 346 9.98 16.39 1.82
N ASN A 347 8.69 16.04 1.74
CA ASN A 347 7.68 16.75 0.97
C ASN A 347 6.30 16.61 1.64
N LEU A 348 6.25 16.86 2.95
CA LEU A 348 5.00 16.89 3.69
C LEU A 348 4.10 18.01 3.16
N THR A 349 2.79 17.79 3.22
CA THR A 349 1.81 18.83 2.88
C THR A 349 1.87 19.94 3.93
N GLN A 350 1.44 21.16 3.58
CA GLN A 350 1.33 22.24 4.56
C GLN A 350 0.46 21.84 5.75
N ALA A 351 -0.65 21.13 5.51
CA ALA A 351 -1.53 20.61 6.56
C ALA A 351 -0.77 19.71 7.56
N TYR A 352 0.08 18.78 7.07
CA TYR A 352 0.87 17.92 7.95
C TYR A 352 1.98 18.69 8.69
N MET A 353 2.61 19.66 8.03
CA MET A 353 3.60 20.52 8.70
C MET A 353 2.95 21.35 9.82
N ASP A 354 1.80 21.97 9.55
CA ASP A 354 1.04 22.76 10.53
C ASP A 354 0.58 21.89 11.71
N LEU A 355 0.11 20.66 11.44
CA LEU A 355 -0.24 19.68 12.46
C LEU A 355 0.96 19.34 13.35
N ILE A 356 2.10 19.00 12.75
CA ILE A 356 3.32 18.65 13.51
C ILE A 356 3.75 19.81 14.40
N LEU A 357 3.74 21.04 13.89
CA LEU A 357 4.14 22.26 14.63
C LEU A 357 3.12 22.66 15.70
N GLY A 358 1.83 22.33 15.51
CA GLY A 358 0.72 22.70 16.40
C GLY A 358 0.48 21.73 17.57
N THR A 359 0.95 20.49 17.48
CA THR A 359 0.75 19.48 18.54
C THR A 359 1.85 19.53 19.60
N ARG A 360 1.67 18.75 20.68
CA ARG A 360 2.64 18.66 21.80
C ARG A 360 3.47 17.37 21.80
N ALA A 361 3.21 16.45 20.88
CA ALA A 361 3.92 15.17 20.78
C ALA A 361 5.38 15.36 20.35
N GLU A 362 6.27 14.47 20.77
CA GLU A 362 7.65 14.42 20.26
C GLU A 362 7.68 13.79 18.86
N TYR A 363 8.37 14.42 17.91
CA TYR A 363 8.55 13.90 16.55
C TYR A 363 10.02 13.55 16.27
N ARG A 364 10.23 12.35 15.73
CA ARG A 364 11.50 11.89 15.17
C ARG A 364 11.27 11.57 13.70
N ILE A 365 11.73 12.45 12.82
CA ILE A 365 11.50 12.37 11.37
C ILE A 365 12.77 11.86 10.70
N LEU A 366 12.72 10.66 10.12
CA LEU A 366 13.78 10.08 9.31
C LEU A 366 13.50 10.37 7.83
N LEU A 367 14.48 10.95 7.13
CA LEU A 367 14.38 11.28 5.72
C LEU A 367 15.64 10.85 4.95
N ALA A 368 15.55 10.79 3.62
CA ALA A 368 16.71 10.48 2.77
C ALA A 368 17.72 11.63 2.77
N SER A 369 19.00 11.38 3.03
CA SER A 369 20.05 12.35 2.68
C SER A 369 20.06 12.59 1.16
N PRO A 370 20.62 13.73 0.70
CA PRO A 370 20.68 14.04 -0.72
C PRO A 370 21.33 12.94 -1.56
N GLU A 371 22.38 12.30 -1.04
CA GLU A 371 23.20 11.28 -1.72
C GLU A 371 22.48 9.95 -1.94
N VAL A 372 21.51 9.62 -1.07
CA VAL A 372 20.74 8.38 -1.17
C VAL A 372 19.39 8.58 -1.87
N ASN A 373 19.17 9.78 -2.42
CA ASN A 373 18.00 10.07 -3.24
C ASN A 373 18.12 9.38 -4.61
N GLY A 374 17.02 8.80 -5.11
CA GLY A 374 17.00 8.14 -6.43
C GLY A 374 17.34 9.05 -7.63
N PHE A 375 17.30 10.37 -7.45
CA PHE A 375 17.68 11.37 -8.46
C PHE A 375 19.08 11.96 -8.25
N PHE A 376 19.84 11.52 -7.24
CA PHE A 376 21.17 12.03 -7.00
C PHE A 376 22.10 11.76 -8.19
N GLY A 377 22.80 12.81 -8.65
CA GLY A 377 23.65 12.73 -9.84
C GLY A 377 22.92 12.59 -11.18
N ALA A 378 21.58 12.64 -11.20
CA ALA A 378 20.82 12.61 -12.46
C ALA A 378 21.15 13.83 -13.34
N LYS A 379 21.15 13.65 -14.66
CA LYS A 379 21.46 14.72 -15.62
C LYS A 379 20.26 15.67 -15.80
N GLY A 380 20.54 16.95 -16.04
CA GLY A 380 19.52 17.97 -16.32
C GLY A 380 18.69 18.33 -15.09
N VAL A 381 17.44 18.76 -15.31
CA VAL A 381 16.55 19.28 -14.26
C VAL A 381 16.27 18.25 -13.15
N ALA A 382 16.26 16.95 -13.50
CA ALA A 382 16.04 15.89 -12.52
C ALA A 382 17.13 15.85 -11.42
N GLY A 383 18.37 16.24 -11.75
CA GLY A 383 19.46 16.33 -10.77
C GLY A 383 19.26 17.41 -9.71
N ALA A 384 18.34 18.36 -9.93
CA ALA A 384 17.99 19.38 -8.95
C ALA A 384 16.91 18.92 -7.94
N ILE A 385 16.27 17.78 -8.17
CA ILE A 385 15.19 17.25 -7.31
C ILE A 385 15.68 17.05 -5.86
N PRO A 386 16.85 16.43 -5.58
CA PRO A 386 17.32 16.29 -4.21
C PRO A 386 17.48 17.65 -3.51
N ALA A 387 18.07 18.63 -4.20
CA ALA A 387 18.25 19.98 -3.65
C ALA A 387 16.91 20.69 -3.37
N ALA A 388 15.87 20.44 -4.18
CA ALA A 388 14.53 20.97 -3.92
C ALA A 388 13.93 20.42 -2.62
N TYR A 389 14.12 19.12 -2.34
CA TYR A 389 13.66 18.54 -1.06
C TYR A 389 14.45 19.08 0.13
N VAL A 390 15.77 19.23 0.02
CA VAL A 390 16.59 19.89 1.05
C VAL A 390 16.10 21.32 1.31
N TYR A 391 15.68 22.04 0.27
CA TYR A 391 15.10 23.37 0.44
C TYR A 391 13.79 23.33 1.24
N ILE A 392 12.87 22.42 0.92
CA ILE A 392 11.60 22.25 1.66
C ILE A 392 11.87 21.86 3.11
N GLU A 393 12.80 20.93 3.33
CA GLU A 393 13.27 20.53 4.65
C GLU A 393 13.81 21.71 5.46
N HIS A 394 14.68 22.52 4.85
CA HIS A 394 15.24 23.72 5.48
C HIS A 394 14.16 24.75 5.84
N GLN A 395 13.13 24.93 5.00
CA GLN A 395 12.01 25.80 5.32
C GLN A 395 11.27 25.30 6.56
N PHE A 396 10.93 24.01 6.60
CA PHE A 396 10.26 23.42 7.76
C PHE A 396 11.11 23.51 9.04
N TYR A 397 12.40 23.19 8.95
CA TYR A 397 13.29 23.23 10.10
C TYR A 397 13.53 24.67 10.61
N SER A 398 13.55 25.65 9.71
CA SER A 398 13.55 27.07 10.08
C SER A 398 12.33 27.42 10.94
N GLU A 399 11.13 26.95 10.58
CA GLU A 399 9.92 27.15 11.38
C GLU A 399 9.98 26.45 12.73
N VAL A 400 10.48 25.21 12.79
CA VAL A 400 10.76 24.50 14.05
C VAL A 400 11.66 25.32 14.96
N CYS A 401 12.70 25.96 14.39
CA CYS A 401 13.64 26.77 15.14
C CYS A 401 13.04 28.10 15.62
N TYR A 402 12.28 28.75 14.74
CA TYR A 402 11.58 30.00 15.03
C TYR A 402 10.56 29.83 16.17
N LEU A 403 9.88 28.67 16.22
CA LEU A 403 8.93 28.32 17.26
C LEU A 403 9.56 27.70 18.52
N HIS A 404 10.90 27.58 18.58
CA HIS A 404 11.64 26.97 19.69
C HIS A 404 11.24 25.52 19.99
N GLN A 405 11.02 24.71 18.96
CA GLN A 405 10.54 23.33 19.09
C GLN A 405 11.60 22.25 18.79
N GLN A 406 12.88 22.61 18.74
CA GLN A 406 13.98 21.71 18.34
C GLN A 406 14.15 20.48 19.26
N GLU A 407 13.78 20.59 20.54
CA GLU A 407 13.84 19.44 21.47
C GLU A 407 12.78 18.38 21.10
N ARG A 408 11.61 18.86 20.69
CA ARG A 408 10.43 18.05 20.38
C ARG A 408 10.48 17.48 18.97
N VAL A 409 10.87 18.28 17.98
CA VAL A 409 10.88 17.91 16.55
C VAL A 409 12.33 17.76 16.08
N GLN A 410 12.76 16.52 15.86
CA GLN A 410 14.10 16.21 15.36
C GLN A 410 14.02 15.59 13.97
N LEU A 411 14.85 16.08 13.07
CA LEU A 411 15.05 15.53 11.73
C LEU A 411 16.37 14.75 11.71
N GLN A 412 16.36 13.60 11.05
CA GLN A 412 17.51 12.72 10.87
C GLN A 412 17.59 12.30 9.40
N GLU A 413 18.79 12.36 8.84
CA GLU A 413 19.04 11.90 7.48
C GLU A 413 19.60 10.47 7.49
N TYR A 414 18.96 9.58 6.76
CA TYR A 414 19.51 8.28 6.42
C TYR A 414 20.57 8.45 5.33
N SER A 415 21.77 7.92 5.56
CA SER A 415 22.82 7.84 4.55
C SER A 415 23.51 6.47 4.61
N ARG A 416 23.70 5.86 3.43
CA ARG A 416 24.43 4.61 3.28
C ARG A 416 25.03 4.55 1.88
N ALA A 417 26.36 4.48 1.80
CA ALA A 417 27.08 4.47 0.53
C ALA A 417 26.62 3.32 -0.37
N GLY A 418 26.32 3.64 -1.64
CA GLY A 418 25.85 2.66 -2.64
C GLY A 418 24.39 2.22 -2.48
N TRP A 419 23.62 2.85 -1.59
CA TRP A 419 22.20 2.56 -1.36
C TRP A 419 21.32 3.77 -1.67
N THR A 420 20.05 3.51 -1.96
CA THR A 420 19.01 4.56 -1.98
C THR A 420 17.99 4.33 -0.87
N PHE A 421 17.29 5.38 -0.45
CA PHE A 421 16.30 5.33 0.63
C PHE A 421 14.89 5.67 0.12
N HIS A 422 13.90 4.88 0.54
CA HIS A 422 12.51 5.07 0.14
C HIS A 422 11.49 4.56 1.17
N ALA A 423 11.91 4.32 2.42
CA ALA A 423 11.01 3.88 3.48
C ALA A 423 9.94 4.93 3.82
N LYS A 424 8.73 4.46 4.16
CA LYS A 424 7.55 5.29 4.47
C LYS A 424 6.83 4.80 5.73
N GLY A 425 6.21 5.75 6.44
CA GLY A 425 5.25 5.52 7.52
C GLY A 425 5.85 5.64 8.90
#